data_AF-M0N0K3-F1
#
_entry.id   AF-M0N0K3-F1
#
_cell.length_a   1.000
_cell.length_b   1.000
_cell.length_c   1.000
_cell.angle_alpha   90.00
_cell.angle_beta   90.00
_cell.angle_gamma   90.00
#
_symmetry.space_group_name_H-M   'P 1'
#
loop_
_entity.id
_entity.type
_entity.pdbx_description
1 polymer ?
#
loop_
_entity_poly.entity_id
_entity_poly.type
_entity_poly.pdbx_seq_one_letter_code
_entity_poly.pdbx_strand_id
1 'polypeptide(L)'
;MRIAGIEITDRHQRIASRAMQGAIALILIVGLATRNASVVVNAALALAATFLPALLARDYRISLDAGLTLWITTALFLHTIGMLGLYDDVWWWDHVTHTLSATIVAAVGYVTARAIDVHRDDIYLPPRFLALYILIFTLAFGVFWEVLEFAARIGSVALGVEPVLVQYGLDDSLLDLVFDSVGAVLVAAFGTGVVSDVVDTLAARLESARTAARERRSPQFTTGPNVGSRLFDELVDGGPASARRSWLVVAAIGVVAVERVFAGDLLWAGFAVTLVGLALAPALARRSPQVMLPWGLLVIAGLPLAGRVFAQGPLSNAFVTALSVAAIALIVVAELDAFTPVEMTPTFAVVFVVMTTMAAAGVWAVGRWLADLWLGTELLLVPGESASAIETAMLWGFVYATVAGIVAGVLFEFGFRRRERTDDRRSAGRRTAPDGDS
;
A
#
# COMPACT_ATOMS: atom_id res chain seq x y z
N MET A 1 -5.66 -0.98 -34.09
CA MET A 1 -4.49 -0.07 -34.10
C MET A 1 -3.66 -0.36 -35.34
N ARG A 2 -3.19 0.65 -36.10
CA ARG A 2 -2.33 0.45 -37.28
C ARG A 2 -0.89 0.83 -36.93
N ILE A 3 0.03 -0.11 -37.04
CA ILE A 3 1.48 0.13 -36.94
C ILE A 3 2.11 -0.35 -38.24
N ALA A 4 2.91 0.49 -38.90
CA ALA A 4 3.62 0.16 -40.13
C ALA A 4 2.75 -0.47 -41.24
N GLY A 5 1.49 -0.03 -41.38
CA GLY A 5 0.57 -0.52 -42.41
C GLY A 5 -0.13 -1.86 -42.09
N ILE A 6 0.15 -2.48 -40.95
CA ILE A 6 -0.53 -3.71 -40.49
C ILE A 6 -1.66 -3.34 -39.53
N GLU A 7 -2.86 -3.82 -39.83
CA GLU A 7 -4.02 -3.69 -38.93
C GLU A 7 -3.90 -4.73 -37.81
N ILE A 8 -3.58 -4.25 -36.59
CA ILE A 8 -3.54 -5.10 -35.40
C ILE A 8 -4.99 -5.40 -35.01
N THR A 9 -5.43 -6.60 -35.38
CA THR A 9 -6.72 -7.17 -35.03
C THR A 9 -6.59 -7.98 -33.74
N ASP A 10 -7.70 -8.23 -33.06
CA ASP A 10 -7.72 -9.11 -31.87
C ASP A 10 -7.13 -10.50 -32.16
N ARG A 11 -7.24 -10.97 -33.42
CA ARG A 11 -6.62 -12.23 -33.85
C ARG A 11 -5.09 -12.15 -33.78
N HIS A 12 -4.49 -11.06 -34.26
CA HIS A 12 -3.04 -10.84 -34.18
C HIS A 12 -2.57 -10.77 -32.73
N GLN A 13 -3.29 -10.05 -31.87
CA GLN A 13 -2.97 -9.95 -30.44
C GLN A 13 -3.02 -11.32 -29.74
N ARG A 14 -4.08 -12.11 -29.97
CA ARG A 14 -4.19 -13.47 -29.42
C ARG A 14 -3.10 -14.42 -29.91
N ILE A 15 -2.71 -14.33 -31.17
CA ILE A 15 -1.60 -15.14 -31.72
C ILE A 15 -0.29 -14.76 -31.05
N ALA A 16 -0.02 -13.46 -30.90
CA ALA A 16 1.18 -12.97 -30.22
C ALA A 16 1.23 -13.41 -28.75
N SER A 17 0.13 -13.30 -28.00
CA SER A 17 0.05 -13.81 -26.62
C SER A 17 0.38 -15.29 -26.55
N ARG A 18 -0.20 -16.12 -27.42
CA ARG A 18 0.07 -17.58 -27.45
C ARG A 18 1.52 -17.90 -27.82
N ALA A 19 2.12 -17.14 -28.73
CA ALA A 19 3.51 -17.30 -29.09
C ALA A 19 4.44 -17.00 -27.90
N MET A 20 4.17 -15.91 -27.17
CA MET A 20 4.90 -15.57 -25.95
C MET A 20 4.71 -16.62 -24.84
N GLN A 21 3.48 -17.13 -24.66
CA GLN A 21 3.22 -18.25 -23.74
C GLN A 21 4.04 -19.50 -24.11
N GLY A 22 4.13 -19.82 -25.41
CA GLY A 22 4.97 -20.91 -25.90
C GLY A 22 6.46 -20.68 -25.62
N ALA A 23 6.94 -19.43 -25.73
CA ALA A 23 8.31 -19.07 -25.40
C ALA A 23 8.60 -19.16 -23.89
N ILE A 24 7.68 -18.69 -23.03
CA ILE A 24 7.78 -18.88 -21.56
C ILE A 24 7.83 -20.38 -21.23
N ALA A 25 6.98 -21.20 -21.86
CA ALA A 25 6.98 -22.65 -21.66
C ALA A 25 8.30 -23.29 -22.11
N LEU A 26 8.91 -22.79 -23.19
CA LEU A 26 10.25 -23.23 -23.61
C LEU A 26 11.31 -22.84 -22.57
N ILE A 27 11.26 -21.63 -22.02
CA ILE A 27 12.18 -21.19 -20.95
C ILE A 27 12.02 -22.06 -19.71
N LEU A 28 10.79 -22.42 -19.33
CA LEU A 28 10.53 -23.37 -18.25
C LEU A 28 11.19 -24.73 -18.52
N ILE A 29 11.08 -25.26 -19.73
CA ILE A 29 11.75 -26.50 -20.14
C ILE A 29 13.28 -26.36 -20.07
N VAL A 30 13.83 -25.23 -20.51
CA VAL A 30 15.26 -24.94 -20.42
C VAL A 30 15.69 -24.91 -18.94
N GLY A 31 14.95 -24.22 -18.07
CA GLY A 31 15.22 -24.20 -16.63
C GLY A 31 15.19 -25.59 -15.99
N LEU A 32 14.24 -26.44 -16.38
CA LEU A 32 14.18 -27.83 -15.94
C LEU A 32 15.40 -28.64 -16.43
N ALA A 33 15.82 -28.43 -17.69
CA ALA A 33 16.97 -29.10 -18.27
C ALA A 33 18.30 -28.65 -17.64
N THR A 34 18.44 -27.37 -17.31
CA THR A 34 19.62 -26.81 -16.62
C THR A 34 19.58 -27.01 -15.10
N ARG A 35 18.46 -27.51 -14.55
CA ARG A 35 18.20 -27.65 -13.11
C ARG A 35 18.31 -26.33 -12.34
N ASN A 36 18.02 -25.22 -13.00
CA ASN A 36 17.99 -23.91 -12.37
C ASN A 36 16.62 -23.70 -11.70
N ALA A 37 16.56 -23.84 -10.38
CA ALA A 37 15.32 -23.74 -9.62
C ALA A 37 14.66 -22.36 -9.72
N SER A 38 15.46 -21.29 -9.78
CA SER A 38 14.98 -19.91 -9.93
C SER A 38 14.24 -19.73 -11.26
N VAL A 39 14.85 -20.13 -12.38
CA VAL A 39 14.23 -20.04 -13.71
C VAL A 39 12.96 -20.89 -13.77
N VAL A 40 12.97 -22.09 -13.18
CA VAL A 40 11.80 -22.99 -13.18
C VAL A 40 10.62 -22.37 -12.44
N VAL A 41 10.83 -21.87 -11.22
CA VAL A 41 9.73 -21.33 -10.40
C VAL A 41 9.17 -20.06 -11.05
N ASN A 42 10.04 -19.13 -11.46
CA ASN A 42 9.59 -17.87 -12.07
C ASN A 42 8.90 -18.09 -13.42
N ALA A 43 9.44 -18.95 -14.30
CA ALA A 43 8.79 -19.24 -15.58
C ALA A 43 7.46 -19.99 -15.39
N ALA A 44 7.35 -20.87 -14.39
CA ALA A 44 6.09 -21.54 -14.07
C ALA A 44 5.03 -20.58 -13.53
N LEU A 45 5.41 -19.68 -12.60
CA LEU A 45 4.51 -18.65 -12.06
C LEU A 45 4.07 -17.67 -13.16
N ALA A 46 5.00 -17.19 -13.99
CA ALA A 46 4.71 -16.33 -15.12
C ALA A 46 3.75 -17.01 -16.10
N LEU A 47 4.04 -18.25 -16.51
CA LEU A 47 3.17 -19.01 -17.40
C LEU A 47 1.77 -19.18 -16.82
N ALA A 48 1.65 -19.57 -15.55
CA ALA A 48 0.36 -19.70 -14.87
C ALA A 48 -0.41 -18.36 -14.85
N ALA A 49 0.27 -17.26 -14.54
CA ALA A 49 -0.32 -15.92 -14.53
C ALA A 49 -0.84 -15.49 -15.91
N THR A 50 -0.18 -15.88 -17.01
CA THR A 50 -0.69 -15.58 -18.37
C THR A 50 -2.03 -16.28 -18.70
N PHE A 51 -2.40 -17.34 -17.97
CA PHE A 51 -3.69 -18.01 -18.15
C PHE A 51 -4.80 -17.41 -17.28
N LEU A 52 -4.48 -16.49 -16.37
CA LEU A 52 -5.46 -15.84 -15.51
C LEU A 52 -6.61 -15.18 -16.30
N PRO A 53 -6.39 -14.45 -17.40
CA PRO A 53 -7.48 -13.91 -18.23
C PRO A 53 -8.44 -14.99 -18.76
N ALA A 54 -7.90 -16.16 -19.15
CA ALA A 54 -8.70 -17.26 -19.68
C ALA A 54 -9.49 -17.97 -18.57
N LEU A 55 -8.90 -18.12 -17.38
CA LEU A 55 -9.60 -18.66 -16.20
C LEU A 55 -10.73 -17.73 -15.76
N LEU A 56 -10.48 -16.42 -15.73
CA LEU A 56 -11.51 -15.41 -15.45
C LEU A 56 -12.66 -15.45 -16.47
N ALA A 57 -12.34 -15.63 -17.77
CA ALA A 57 -13.35 -15.78 -18.81
C ALA A 57 -14.16 -17.08 -18.69
N ARG A 58 -13.51 -18.18 -18.28
CA ARG A 58 -14.16 -19.49 -18.15
C ARG A 58 -15.03 -19.59 -16.90
N ASP A 59 -14.45 -19.30 -15.74
CA ASP A 59 -15.06 -19.61 -14.44
C ASP A 59 -15.92 -18.46 -13.94
N TYR A 60 -15.56 -17.23 -14.29
CA TYR A 60 -16.26 -16.01 -13.85
C TYR A 60 -16.96 -15.25 -14.99
N ARG A 61 -16.83 -15.71 -16.24
CA ARG A 61 -17.39 -15.05 -17.45
C ARG A 61 -16.93 -13.59 -17.63
N ILE A 62 -15.74 -13.28 -17.13
CA ILE A 62 -15.07 -11.98 -17.25
C ILE A 62 -14.15 -12.06 -18.46
N SER A 63 -14.54 -11.40 -19.56
CA SER A 63 -13.71 -11.37 -20.77
C SER A 63 -12.83 -10.13 -20.74
N LEU A 64 -11.52 -10.31 -20.52
CA LEU A 64 -10.56 -9.24 -20.73
C LEU A 64 -10.35 -9.03 -22.23
N ASP A 65 -10.11 -7.79 -22.63
CA ASP A 65 -9.82 -7.49 -24.03
C ASP A 65 -8.48 -8.14 -24.47
N ALA A 66 -8.34 -8.35 -25.78
CA ALA A 66 -7.17 -9.01 -26.34
C ALA A 66 -5.88 -8.17 -26.19
N GLY A 67 -6.00 -6.85 -26.07
CA GLY A 67 -4.90 -5.93 -25.80
C GLY A 67 -4.39 -6.01 -24.36
N LEU A 68 -5.26 -6.04 -23.36
CA LEU A 68 -4.88 -6.22 -21.95
C LEU A 68 -4.27 -7.60 -21.72
N THR A 69 -4.83 -8.64 -22.35
CA THR A 69 -4.25 -9.99 -22.33
C THR A 69 -2.85 -9.98 -22.94
N LEU A 70 -2.67 -9.29 -24.07
CA LEU A 70 -1.36 -9.13 -24.70
C LEU A 70 -0.40 -8.38 -23.78
N TRP A 71 -0.81 -7.27 -23.17
CA TRP A 71 0.00 -6.47 -22.26
C TRP A 71 0.52 -7.27 -21.07
N ILE A 72 -0.38 -7.98 -20.37
CA ILE A 72 -0.03 -8.85 -19.25
C ILE A 72 0.97 -9.92 -19.70
N THR A 73 0.70 -10.55 -20.84
CA THR A 73 1.58 -11.61 -21.38
C THR A 73 2.95 -11.05 -21.79
N THR A 74 3.00 -9.84 -22.34
CA THR A 74 4.26 -9.18 -22.74
C THR A 74 5.14 -8.88 -21.54
N ALA A 75 4.60 -8.29 -20.47
CA ALA A 75 5.41 -8.01 -19.29
C ALA A 75 5.97 -9.29 -18.66
N LEU A 76 5.11 -10.32 -18.49
CA LEU A 76 5.53 -11.62 -17.94
C LEU A 76 6.56 -12.31 -18.83
N PHE A 77 6.42 -12.20 -20.15
CA PHE A 77 7.40 -12.74 -21.10
C PHE A 77 8.74 -12.00 -21.02
N LEU A 78 8.74 -10.67 -21.00
CA LEU A 78 9.97 -9.86 -20.91
C LEU A 78 10.71 -10.08 -19.59
N HIS A 79 9.99 -10.21 -18.48
CA HIS A 79 10.57 -10.60 -17.20
C HIS A 79 11.19 -12.01 -17.28
N THR A 80 10.45 -12.98 -17.86
CA THR A 80 10.92 -14.37 -17.94
C THR A 80 12.15 -14.55 -18.83
N ILE A 81 12.21 -13.87 -19.99
CA ILE A 81 13.40 -13.92 -20.86
C ILE A 81 14.58 -13.16 -20.24
N GLY A 82 14.30 -12.18 -19.37
CA GLY A 82 15.29 -11.47 -18.57
C GLY A 82 16.25 -12.40 -17.84
N MET A 83 15.69 -13.45 -17.23
CA MET A 83 16.43 -14.46 -16.45
C MET A 83 17.40 -15.32 -17.27
N LEU A 84 17.41 -15.21 -18.61
CA LEU A 84 18.40 -15.89 -19.46
C LEU A 84 19.73 -15.13 -19.55
N GLY A 85 19.91 -14.07 -18.75
CA GLY A 85 21.14 -13.26 -18.66
C GLY A 85 20.96 -11.79 -19.08
N LEU A 86 19.78 -11.38 -19.57
CA LEU A 86 19.55 -9.99 -19.96
C LEU A 86 19.55 -9.04 -18.76
N TYR A 87 19.16 -9.54 -17.57
CA TYR A 87 19.29 -8.78 -16.32
C TYR A 87 20.74 -8.38 -16.03
N ASP A 88 21.70 -9.25 -16.35
CA ASP A 88 23.12 -8.99 -16.15
C ASP A 88 23.74 -8.20 -17.32
N ASP A 89 23.34 -8.51 -18.55
CA ASP A 89 24.00 -8.01 -19.76
C ASP A 89 23.45 -6.65 -20.25
N VAL A 90 22.21 -6.31 -19.91
CA VAL A 90 21.49 -5.15 -20.47
C VAL A 90 20.99 -4.23 -19.35
N TRP A 91 21.76 -3.19 -19.06
CA TRP A 91 21.55 -2.27 -17.92
C TRP A 91 20.13 -1.67 -17.80
N TRP A 92 19.39 -1.48 -18.89
CA TRP A 92 18.04 -0.90 -18.86
C TRP A 92 16.93 -1.95 -18.83
N TRP A 93 17.26 -3.23 -19.05
CA TRP A 93 16.28 -4.30 -19.17
C TRP A 93 15.46 -4.43 -17.90
N ASP A 94 16.18 -4.45 -16.77
CA ASP A 94 15.59 -4.61 -15.46
C ASP A 94 14.55 -3.52 -15.17
N HIS A 95 14.98 -2.27 -15.22
CA HIS A 95 14.15 -1.08 -15.10
C HIS A 95 12.86 -1.09 -15.95
N VAL A 96 12.95 -1.56 -17.19
CA VAL A 96 11.77 -1.68 -18.07
C VAL A 96 10.84 -2.79 -17.59
N THR A 97 11.37 -3.94 -17.18
CA THR A 97 10.55 -5.04 -16.66
C THR A 97 9.88 -4.69 -15.34
N HIS A 98 10.55 -3.98 -14.43
CA HIS A 98 9.97 -3.47 -13.19
C HIS A 98 8.85 -2.47 -13.47
N THR A 99 9.10 -1.49 -14.35
CA THR A 99 8.05 -0.53 -14.76
C THR A 99 6.81 -1.24 -15.32
N LEU A 100 7.00 -2.20 -16.23
CA LEU A 100 5.90 -2.94 -16.85
C LEU A 100 5.14 -3.80 -15.82
N SER A 101 5.86 -4.51 -14.96
CA SER A 101 5.29 -5.30 -13.86
C SER A 101 4.49 -4.42 -12.90
N ALA A 102 5.01 -3.25 -12.53
CA ALA A 102 4.31 -2.27 -11.70
C ALA A 102 2.99 -1.80 -12.33
N THR A 103 2.92 -1.65 -13.67
CA THR A 103 1.62 -1.32 -14.31
C THR A 103 0.58 -2.43 -14.14
N ILE A 104 1.00 -3.69 -14.13
CA ILE A 104 0.11 -4.84 -13.91
C ILE A 104 -0.34 -4.91 -12.46
N VAL A 105 0.59 -4.73 -11.53
CA VAL A 105 0.30 -4.66 -10.09
C VAL A 105 -0.70 -3.52 -9.80
N ALA A 106 -0.49 -2.34 -10.40
CA ALA A 106 -1.40 -1.21 -10.29
C ALA A 106 -2.81 -1.54 -10.82
N ALA A 107 -2.90 -2.23 -11.95
CA ALA A 107 -4.18 -2.68 -12.50
C ALA A 107 -4.88 -3.69 -11.57
N VAL A 108 -4.14 -4.63 -10.97
CA VAL A 108 -4.67 -5.56 -9.97
C VAL A 108 -5.18 -4.82 -8.74
N GLY A 109 -4.43 -3.84 -8.24
CA GLY A 109 -4.85 -2.98 -7.12
C GLY A 109 -6.15 -2.23 -7.43
N TYR A 110 -6.24 -1.62 -8.61
CA TYR A 110 -7.45 -0.93 -9.07
C TYR A 110 -8.67 -1.86 -9.13
N VAL A 111 -8.53 -3.02 -9.79
CA VAL A 111 -9.62 -4.00 -9.92
C VAL A 111 -10.07 -4.48 -8.53
N THR A 112 -9.12 -4.74 -7.63
CA THR A 112 -9.43 -5.18 -6.26
C THR A 112 -10.19 -4.11 -5.48
N ALA A 113 -9.70 -2.87 -5.47
CA ALA A 113 -10.35 -1.77 -4.76
C ALA A 113 -11.75 -1.48 -5.31
N ARG A 114 -11.90 -1.46 -6.64
CA ARG A 114 -13.18 -1.19 -7.27
C ARG A 114 -14.16 -2.36 -7.11
N ALA A 115 -13.68 -3.60 -7.09
CA ALA A 115 -14.51 -4.74 -6.71
C ALA A 115 -15.02 -4.57 -5.27
N ILE A 116 -14.16 -4.22 -4.32
CA ILE A 116 -14.58 -4.02 -2.92
C ILE A 116 -15.63 -2.89 -2.82
N ASP A 117 -15.33 -1.72 -3.37
CA ASP A 117 -16.21 -0.53 -3.40
C ASP A 117 -17.59 -0.83 -3.99
N VAL A 118 -17.67 -1.61 -5.06
CA VAL A 118 -18.96 -1.97 -5.69
C VAL A 118 -19.75 -3.02 -4.90
N HIS A 119 -19.09 -3.88 -4.10
CA HIS A 119 -19.76 -4.99 -3.41
C HIS A 119 -20.16 -4.68 -1.96
N ARG A 120 -19.65 -3.60 -1.41
CA ARG A 120 -19.75 -3.24 0.00
C ARG A 120 -20.46 -1.90 0.10
N ASP A 121 -21.72 -1.94 0.50
CA ASP A 121 -22.55 -0.73 0.71
C ASP A 121 -21.98 0.17 1.84
N ASP A 122 -21.03 -0.34 2.62
CA ASP A 122 -20.30 0.33 3.70
C ASP A 122 -18.90 0.84 3.29
N ILE A 123 -18.59 0.83 1.98
CA ILE A 123 -17.34 1.36 1.43
C ILE A 123 -17.66 2.27 0.25
N TYR A 124 -17.06 3.45 0.23
CA TYR A 124 -17.16 4.39 -0.89
C TYR A 124 -15.79 5.02 -1.17
N LEU A 125 -15.26 4.77 -2.37
CA LEU A 125 -13.95 5.22 -2.80
C LEU A 125 -14.07 6.23 -3.97
N PRO A 126 -14.03 7.55 -3.70
CA PRO A 126 -14.05 8.57 -4.75
C PRO A 126 -12.91 8.39 -5.78
N PRO A 127 -13.08 8.79 -7.06
CA PRO A 127 -12.08 8.58 -8.10
C PRO A 127 -10.67 9.11 -7.79
N ARG A 128 -10.58 10.26 -7.12
CA ARG A 128 -9.30 10.84 -6.69
C ARG A 128 -8.62 10.00 -5.61
N PHE A 129 -9.41 9.46 -4.69
CA PHE A 129 -8.90 8.54 -3.67
C PHE A 129 -8.45 7.23 -4.33
N LEU A 130 -9.20 6.73 -5.31
CA LEU A 130 -8.85 5.51 -6.02
C LEU A 130 -7.49 5.65 -6.75
N ALA A 131 -7.21 6.79 -7.37
CA ALA A 131 -5.89 7.06 -7.97
C ALA A 131 -4.76 7.07 -6.91
N LEU A 132 -4.99 7.70 -5.76
CA LEU A 132 -4.05 7.68 -4.62
C LEU A 132 -3.85 6.26 -4.09
N TYR A 133 -4.94 5.49 -3.95
CA TYR A 133 -4.90 4.10 -3.51
C TYR A 133 -4.06 3.25 -4.45
N ILE A 134 -4.22 3.37 -5.77
CA ILE A 134 -3.44 2.60 -6.76
C ILE A 134 -1.95 2.92 -6.62
N LEU A 135 -1.61 4.21 -6.48
CA LEU A 135 -0.23 4.65 -6.26
C LEU A 135 0.34 3.99 -5.01
N ILE A 136 -0.35 4.13 -3.86
CA ILE A 136 0.08 3.55 -2.58
C ILE A 136 0.17 2.02 -2.66
N PHE A 137 -0.82 1.36 -3.25
CA PHE A 137 -0.87 -0.09 -3.40
C PHE A 137 0.35 -0.60 -4.20
N THR A 138 0.67 0.05 -5.31
CA THR A 138 1.77 -0.36 -6.19
C THR A 138 3.12 -0.16 -5.50
N LEU A 139 3.34 1.00 -4.87
CA LEU A 139 4.55 1.26 -4.08
C LEU A 139 4.71 0.29 -2.90
N ALA A 140 3.61 0.02 -2.20
CA ALA A 140 3.60 -0.95 -1.10
C ALA A 140 3.92 -2.36 -1.60
N PHE A 141 3.43 -2.73 -2.78
CA PHE A 141 3.72 -4.02 -3.40
C PHE A 141 5.19 -4.13 -3.83
N GLY A 142 5.81 -3.06 -4.36
CA GLY A 142 7.25 -3.04 -4.63
C GLY A 142 8.07 -3.32 -3.37
N VAL A 143 7.78 -2.60 -2.28
CA VAL A 143 8.41 -2.87 -0.97
C VAL A 143 8.11 -4.28 -0.45
N PHE A 144 6.90 -4.77 -0.67
CA PHE A 144 6.54 -6.15 -0.33
C PHE A 144 7.36 -7.17 -1.12
N TRP A 145 7.60 -6.91 -2.40
CA TRP A 145 8.41 -7.75 -3.27
C TRP A 145 9.85 -7.84 -2.75
N GLU A 146 10.50 -6.72 -2.46
CA GLU A 146 11.83 -6.68 -1.82
C GLU A 146 11.91 -7.52 -0.54
N VAL A 147 10.86 -7.45 0.29
CA VAL A 147 10.78 -8.24 1.53
C VAL A 147 10.63 -9.74 1.24
N LEU A 148 9.89 -10.12 0.18
CA LEU A 148 9.78 -11.51 -0.23
C LEU A 148 11.11 -12.07 -0.76
N GLU A 149 11.84 -11.29 -1.56
CA GLU A 149 13.17 -11.68 -2.03
C GLU A 149 14.14 -11.83 -0.87
N PHE A 150 14.11 -10.88 0.08
CA PHE A 150 14.92 -10.98 1.29
C PHE A 150 14.59 -12.21 2.13
N ALA A 151 13.30 -12.53 2.29
CA ALA A 151 12.85 -13.71 3.01
C ALA A 151 13.27 -15.01 2.29
N ALA A 152 13.22 -15.03 0.96
CA ALA A 152 13.70 -16.15 0.15
C ALA A 152 15.21 -16.34 0.31
N ARG A 153 16.01 -15.25 0.31
CA ARG A 153 17.45 -15.27 0.59
C ARG A 153 17.75 -15.88 1.96
N ILE A 154 17.07 -15.43 3.01
CA ILE A 154 17.24 -15.97 4.38
C ILE A 154 16.89 -17.47 4.41
N GLY A 155 15.76 -17.87 3.81
CA GLY A 155 15.32 -19.26 3.76
C GLY A 155 16.31 -20.16 3.02
N SER A 156 16.85 -19.70 1.90
CA SER A 156 17.84 -20.42 1.11
C SER A 156 19.16 -20.63 1.85
N VAL A 157 19.66 -19.61 2.56
CA VAL A 157 20.84 -19.75 3.43
C VAL A 157 20.59 -20.77 4.54
N ALA A 158 19.41 -20.77 5.16
CA ALA A 158 19.06 -21.71 6.21
C ALA A 158 18.95 -23.16 5.71
N LEU A 159 18.51 -23.35 4.46
CA LEU A 159 18.32 -24.67 3.84
C LEU A 159 19.54 -25.15 3.05
N GLY A 160 20.55 -24.30 2.84
CA GLY A 160 21.73 -24.61 2.02
C GLY A 160 21.40 -24.81 0.53
N VAL A 161 20.37 -24.14 0.02
CA VAL A 161 19.94 -24.21 -1.39
C VAL A 161 20.11 -22.85 -2.07
N GLU A 162 20.12 -22.83 -3.41
CA GLU A 162 20.15 -21.58 -4.16
C GLU A 162 18.85 -20.76 -3.94
N PRO A 163 18.94 -19.43 -3.91
CA PRO A 163 17.76 -18.56 -3.83
C PRO A 163 16.89 -18.70 -5.07
N VAL A 164 15.59 -18.87 -4.84
CA VAL A 164 14.59 -18.98 -5.92
C VAL A 164 14.26 -17.60 -6.50
N LEU A 165 14.18 -16.58 -5.64
CA LEU A 165 14.10 -15.18 -6.01
C LEU A 165 15.51 -14.60 -5.95
N VAL A 166 16.00 -14.06 -7.06
CA VAL A 166 17.35 -13.51 -7.16
C VAL A 166 17.33 -12.09 -6.65
N GLN A 167 18.27 -11.76 -5.77
CA GLN A 167 18.46 -10.41 -5.27
C GLN A 167 19.85 -9.93 -5.69
N TYR A 168 19.95 -8.85 -6.47
CA TYR A 168 21.21 -8.43 -7.08
C TYR A 168 21.99 -7.41 -6.23
N GLY A 169 21.33 -6.55 -5.45
CA GLY A 169 22.00 -5.70 -4.46
C GLY A 169 21.25 -4.43 -4.04
N LEU A 170 21.94 -3.54 -3.30
CA LEU A 170 21.35 -2.29 -2.77
C LEU A 170 20.82 -1.36 -3.86
N ASP A 171 21.65 -1.06 -4.86
CA ASP A 171 21.29 -0.11 -5.92
C ASP A 171 20.17 -0.67 -6.78
N ASP A 172 20.15 -1.99 -6.99
CA ASP A 172 19.11 -2.74 -7.71
C ASP A 172 17.75 -2.59 -6.99
N SER A 173 17.65 -3.01 -5.73
CA SER A 173 16.45 -2.83 -4.90
C SER A 173 15.93 -1.38 -4.87
N LEU A 174 16.82 -0.39 -4.88
CA LEU A 174 16.42 1.03 -4.87
C LEU A 174 15.96 1.52 -6.24
N LEU A 175 16.60 1.05 -7.32
CA LEU A 175 16.18 1.34 -8.69
C LEU A 175 14.84 0.65 -9.00
N ASP A 176 14.62 -0.56 -8.53
CA ASP A 176 13.34 -1.27 -8.63
C ASP A 176 12.20 -0.43 -8.05
N LEU A 177 12.38 0.08 -6.83
CA LEU A 177 11.41 0.96 -6.19
C LEU A 177 11.20 2.27 -6.96
N VAL A 178 12.23 2.80 -7.62
CA VAL A 178 12.11 3.98 -8.49
C VAL A 178 11.26 3.66 -9.72
N PHE A 179 11.53 2.56 -10.42
CA PHE A 179 10.81 2.20 -11.64
C PHE A 179 9.40 1.67 -11.34
N ASP A 180 9.19 1.06 -10.18
CA ASP A 180 7.87 0.78 -9.63
C ASP A 180 7.08 2.07 -9.39
N SER A 181 7.74 3.10 -8.85
CA SER A 181 7.13 4.43 -8.67
C SER A 181 6.73 5.04 -10.02
N VAL A 182 7.57 4.91 -11.04
CA VAL A 182 7.26 5.37 -12.40
C VAL A 182 6.03 4.63 -12.95
N GLY A 183 6.01 3.30 -12.88
CA GLY A 183 4.88 2.49 -13.33
C GLY A 183 3.58 2.84 -12.58
N ALA A 184 3.67 3.04 -11.26
CA ALA A 184 2.55 3.43 -10.41
C ALA A 184 1.98 4.80 -10.81
N VAL A 185 2.85 5.81 -11.02
CA VAL A 185 2.43 7.15 -11.46
C VAL A 185 1.80 7.12 -12.85
N LEU A 186 2.37 6.35 -13.78
CA LEU A 186 1.81 6.21 -15.13
C LEU A 186 0.38 5.66 -15.09
N VAL A 187 0.12 4.61 -14.29
CA VAL A 187 -1.23 4.05 -14.16
C VAL A 187 -2.16 4.98 -13.38
N ALA A 188 -1.70 5.59 -12.29
CA ALA A 188 -2.52 6.52 -11.52
C ALA A 188 -2.93 7.76 -12.33
N ALA A 189 -2.05 8.26 -13.20
CA ALA A 189 -2.31 9.43 -14.04
C ALA A 189 -3.09 9.11 -15.33
N PHE A 190 -2.76 8.01 -16.02
CA PHE A 190 -3.27 7.72 -17.37
C PHE A 190 -4.08 6.42 -17.46
N GLY A 191 -3.87 5.48 -16.55
CA GLY A 191 -4.48 4.15 -16.59
C GLY A 191 -5.95 4.11 -16.18
N THR A 192 -6.44 5.11 -15.46
CA THR A 192 -7.83 5.13 -14.98
C THR A 192 -8.85 5.05 -16.11
N GLY A 193 -8.58 5.59 -17.31
CA GLY A 193 -9.50 5.54 -18.45
C GLY A 193 -9.51 4.24 -19.27
N VAL A 194 -8.38 3.52 -19.35
CA VAL A 194 -8.30 2.24 -20.09
C VAL A 194 -8.71 1.07 -19.18
N VAL A 195 -8.38 1.15 -17.89
CA VAL A 195 -8.76 0.14 -16.91
C VAL A 195 -10.20 0.35 -16.43
N SER A 196 -10.76 1.57 -16.49
CA SER A 196 -12.17 1.82 -16.14
C SER A 196 -13.14 1.03 -17.00
N ASP A 197 -12.93 0.92 -18.30
CA ASP A 197 -13.89 0.25 -19.20
C ASP A 197 -14.04 -1.24 -18.87
N VAL A 198 -12.91 -1.91 -18.57
CA VAL A 198 -12.88 -3.31 -18.13
C VAL A 198 -13.58 -3.46 -16.78
N VAL A 199 -13.39 -2.49 -15.90
CA VAL A 199 -13.90 -2.52 -14.53
C VAL A 199 -15.36 -2.11 -14.42
N ASP A 200 -15.85 -1.19 -15.24
CA ASP A 200 -17.27 -0.86 -15.34
C ASP A 200 -18.05 -2.05 -15.89
N THR A 201 -17.45 -2.81 -16.82
CA THR A 201 -18.01 -4.09 -17.32
C THR A 201 -18.09 -5.16 -16.22
N LEU A 202 -17.08 -5.24 -15.37
CA LEU A 202 -17.05 -6.13 -14.19
C LEU A 202 -18.10 -5.74 -13.15
N ALA A 203 -18.16 -4.45 -12.80
CA ALA A 203 -19.08 -3.89 -11.83
C ALA A 203 -20.55 -4.09 -12.25
N ALA A 204 -20.89 -3.79 -13.51
CA ALA A 204 -22.24 -3.93 -14.05
C ALA A 204 -22.77 -5.38 -13.99
N ARG A 205 -21.89 -6.38 -14.17
CA ARG A 205 -22.29 -7.79 -14.17
C ARG A 205 -22.44 -8.37 -12.77
N LEU A 206 -21.61 -7.95 -11.83
CA LEU A 206 -21.74 -8.37 -10.44
C LEU A 206 -23.01 -7.79 -9.82
N GLU A 207 -23.36 -6.56 -10.19
CA GLU A 207 -24.66 -5.97 -9.84
C GLU A 207 -25.81 -6.81 -10.42
N SER A 208 -25.76 -7.15 -11.71
CA SER A 208 -26.78 -7.98 -12.36
C SER A 208 -26.95 -9.37 -11.71
N ALA A 209 -25.85 -10.01 -11.30
CA ALA A 209 -25.86 -11.30 -10.61
C ALA A 209 -26.46 -11.20 -9.20
N ARG A 210 -26.22 -10.07 -8.52
CA ARG A 210 -26.80 -9.76 -7.21
C ARG A 210 -28.28 -9.45 -7.31
N THR A 211 -28.75 -8.68 -8.30
CA THR A 211 -30.19 -8.42 -8.50
C THR A 211 -30.93 -9.73 -8.68
N ALA A 212 -30.40 -10.64 -9.50
CA ALA A 212 -30.94 -11.98 -9.72
C ALA A 212 -30.90 -12.87 -8.45
N ALA A 213 -29.92 -12.68 -7.56
CA ALA A 213 -29.84 -13.38 -6.27
C ALA A 213 -30.76 -12.78 -5.19
N ARG A 214 -30.98 -11.46 -5.23
CA ARG A 214 -31.84 -10.69 -4.31
C ARG A 214 -33.32 -10.91 -4.64
N GLU A 215 -33.68 -11.00 -5.91
CA GLU A 215 -35.02 -11.41 -6.34
C GLU A 215 -35.38 -12.84 -5.92
N ARG A 216 -34.38 -13.74 -5.81
CA ARG A 216 -34.57 -15.10 -5.31
C ARG A 216 -34.66 -15.21 -3.78
N ARG A 217 -34.28 -14.16 -3.04
CA ARG A 217 -34.38 -14.07 -1.58
C ARG A 217 -35.18 -12.83 -1.19
N SER A 218 -36.50 -12.92 -1.22
CA SER A 218 -37.30 -12.06 -0.33
C SER A 218 -37.12 -12.60 1.09
N PRO A 219 -36.65 -11.79 2.06
CA PRO A 219 -37.50 -10.75 2.64
C PRO A 219 -36.84 -9.38 2.82
N GLN A 220 -37.75 -8.42 2.95
CA GLN A 220 -37.60 -7.00 3.25
C GLN A 220 -36.68 -6.74 4.45
N PHE A 221 -35.50 -6.15 4.19
CA PHE A 221 -34.63 -5.61 5.23
C PHE A 221 -34.78 -4.09 5.25
N THR A 222 -35.39 -3.57 6.30
CA THR A 222 -35.41 -2.15 6.61
C THR A 222 -33.98 -1.68 6.84
N THR A 223 -33.51 -0.75 6.02
CA THR A 223 -32.26 -0.02 6.23
C THR A 223 -32.30 0.66 7.60
N GLY A 224 -31.55 0.10 8.55
CA GLY A 224 -31.23 0.79 9.79
C GLY A 224 -30.30 1.98 9.50
N PRO A 225 -30.27 3.00 10.36
CA PRO A 225 -29.48 4.21 10.13
C PRO A 225 -27.99 3.89 10.07
N ASN A 226 -27.26 4.54 9.15
CA ASN A 226 -25.81 4.44 9.00
C ASN A 226 -25.10 4.66 10.35
N VAL A 227 -24.34 3.66 10.79
CA VAL A 227 -23.60 3.71 12.07
C VAL A 227 -22.35 4.57 11.94
N GLY A 228 -21.69 4.58 10.77
CA GLY A 228 -20.50 5.38 10.49
C GLY A 228 -20.75 6.89 10.56
N SER A 229 -21.89 7.36 10.04
CA SER A 229 -22.24 8.79 10.08
C SER A 229 -22.58 9.30 11.48
N ARG A 230 -23.12 8.44 12.36
CA ARG A 230 -23.42 8.78 13.77
C ARG A 230 -22.17 8.83 14.64
N LEU A 231 -21.15 8.02 14.32
CA LEU A 231 -19.88 7.95 15.04
C LEU A 231 -19.00 9.19 14.80
N PHE A 232 -19.06 9.77 13.60
CA PHE A 232 -18.31 10.97 13.23
C PHE A 232 -18.82 12.23 13.93
N ASP A 233 -20.16 12.40 14.00
CA ASP A 233 -20.78 13.49 14.77
C ASP A 233 -20.32 13.43 16.24
N GLU A 234 -20.20 12.24 16.86
CA GLU A 234 -19.69 12.08 18.23
C GLU A 234 -18.16 12.26 18.40
N LEU A 235 -17.34 12.01 17.37
CA LEU A 235 -15.88 12.20 17.40
C LEU A 235 -15.48 13.67 17.23
N VAL A 236 -16.23 14.42 16.42
CA VAL A 236 -16.15 15.88 16.32
C VAL A 236 -16.86 16.55 17.51
N ASP A 237 -17.95 15.96 18.03
CA ASP A 237 -18.66 16.37 19.25
C ASP A 237 -18.07 15.78 20.54
N GLY A 238 -16.81 15.34 20.51
CA GLY A 238 -16.02 15.22 21.73
C GLY A 238 -15.79 16.63 22.25
N GLY A 239 -16.76 17.21 22.97
CA GLY A 239 -16.85 18.63 23.32
C GLY A 239 -15.55 19.26 23.85
N PRO A 240 -15.52 20.57 24.13
CA PRO A 240 -14.29 21.41 24.24
C PRO A 240 -13.09 20.84 25.02
N ALA A 241 -13.29 19.87 25.92
CA ALA A 241 -12.24 19.11 26.61
C ALA A 241 -11.42 18.13 25.75
N SER A 242 -11.93 17.59 24.64
CA SER A 242 -11.14 16.70 23.76
C SER A 242 -10.17 17.51 22.90
N ALA A 243 -10.69 18.55 22.22
CA ALA A 243 -9.88 19.47 21.42
C ALA A 243 -8.74 20.12 22.23
N ARG A 244 -9.01 20.56 23.47
CA ARG A 244 -7.97 21.09 24.37
C ARG A 244 -6.84 20.10 24.63
N ARG A 245 -7.14 18.81 24.81
CA ARG A 245 -6.11 17.77 25.00
C ARG A 245 -5.30 17.55 23.73
N SER A 246 -5.93 17.57 22.57
CA SER A 246 -5.22 17.47 21.28
C SER A 246 -4.26 18.65 21.10
N TRP A 247 -4.70 19.89 21.36
CA TRP A 247 -3.84 21.07 21.33
C TRP A 247 -2.65 20.99 22.29
N LEU A 248 -2.84 20.46 23.50
CA LEU A 248 -1.74 20.26 24.46
C LEU A 248 -0.69 19.28 23.92
N VAL A 249 -1.12 18.18 23.30
CA VAL A 249 -0.21 17.21 22.69
C VAL A 249 0.52 17.84 21.50
N VAL A 250 -0.17 18.57 20.63
CA VAL A 250 0.45 19.29 19.49
C VAL A 250 1.48 20.31 19.98
N ALA A 251 1.17 21.07 21.04
CA ALA A 251 2.11 22.01 21.63
C ALA A 251 3.36 21.31 22.16
N ALA A 252 3.19 20.17 22.85
CA ALA A 252 4.33 19.38 23.34
C ALA A 252 5.22 18.85 22.20
N ILE A 253 4.61 18.32 21.13
CA ILE A 253 5.31 17.89 19.92
C ILE A 253 6.05 19.09 19.28
N GLY A 254 5.41 20.26 19.22
CA GLY A 254 6.01 21.49 18.69
C GLY A 254 7.24 21.94 19.49
N VAL A 255 7.21 21.82 20.82
CA VAL A 255 8.39 22.09 21.66
C VAL A 255 9.52 21.12 21.35
N VAL A 256 9.23 19.83 21.18
CA VAL A 256 10.24 18.85 20.78
C VAL A 256 10.80 19.19 19.39
N ALA A 257 9.95 19.55 18.43
CA ALA A 257 10.40 19.95 17.09
C ALA A 257 11.42 21.10 17.15
N VAL A 258 11.12 22.14 17.93
CA VAL A 258 12.00 23.29 18.13
C VAL A 258 13.33 22.86 18.79
N GLU A 259 13.26 22.02 19.83
CA GLU A 259 14.46 21.48 20.49
C GLU A 259 15.35 20.69 19.52
N ARG A 260 14.78 19.85 18.66
CA ARG A 260 15.52 19.08 17.65
C ARG A 260 16.20 19.95 16.60
N VAL A 261 15.54 21.03 16.15
CA VAL A 261 16.14 22.01 15.24
C VAL A 261 17.38 22.64 15.90
N PHE A 262 17.28 23.06 17.16
CA PHE A 262 18.42 23.63 17.89
C PHE A 262 19.52 22.62 18.18
N ALA A 263 19.17 21.34 18.34
CA ALA A 263 20.13 20.25 18.49
C ALA A 263 20.85 19.87 17.17
N GLY A 264 20.47 20.44 16.03
CA GLY A 264 21.00 20.08 14.71
C GLY A 264 20.49 18.72 14.18
N ASP A 265 19.51 18.12 14.85
CA ASP A 265 18.93 16.84 14.49
C ASP A 265 17.81 17.03 13.44
N LEU A 266 18.24 17.35 12.21
CA LEU A 266 17.34 17.78 11.13
C LEU A 266 16.31 16.72 10.73
N LEU A 267 16.68 15.43 10.80
CA LEU A 267 15.79 14.33 10.45
C LEU A 267 14.62 14.25 11.44
N TRP A 268 14.93 14.22 12.74
CA TRP A 268 13.90 14.14 13.78
C TRP A 268 13.12 15.44 13.93
N ALA A 269 13.75 16.59 13.66
CA ALA A 269 13.05 17.86 13.53
C ALA A 269 12.03 17.84 12.39
N GLY A 270 12.42 17.37 11.21
CA GLY A 270 11.53 17.23 10.05
C GLY A 270 10.35 16.31 10.33
N PHE A 271 10.59 15.18 11.01
CA PHE A 271 9.53 14.28 11.45
C PHE A 271 8.55 14.97 12.42
N ALA A 272 9.05 15.65 13.45
CA ALA A 272 8.21 16.37 14.41
C ALA A 272 7.36 17.47 13.76
N VAL A 273 7.96 18.24 12.85
CA VAL A 273 7.27 19.29 12.07
C VAL A 273 6.18 18.67 11.20
N THR A 274 6.45 17.54 10.55
CA THR A 274 5.46 16.83 9.73
C THR A 274 4.26 16.39 10.57
N LEU A 275 4.51 15.82 11.76
CA LEU A 275 3.44 15.44 12.69
C LEU A 275 2.60 16.63 13.15
N VAL A 276 3.23 17.76 13.46
CA VAL A 276 2.50 19.00 13.81
C VAL A 276 1.67 19.48 12.62
N GLY A 277 2.25 19.50 11.42
CA GLY A 277 1.56 19.91 10.19
C GLY A 277 0.30 19.08 9.92
N LEU A 278 0.42 17.75 10.00
CA LEU A 278 -0.72 16.83 9.87
C LEU A 278 -1.75 17.09 10.99
N ALA A 279 -1.33 17.12 12.25
CA ALA A 279 -2.25 17.36 13.36
C ALA A 279 -3.01 18.70 13.28
N LEU A 280 -2.43 19.71 12.63
CA LEU A 280 -3.06 21.01 12.39
C LEU A 280 -3.93 21.03 11.11
N ALA A 281 -3.73 20.10 10.17
CA ALA A 281 -4.41 20.10 8.89
C ALA A 281 -5.95 20.15 9.01
N PRO A 282 -6.60 19.37 9.91
CA PRO A 282 -8.06 19.46 10.10
C PRO A 282 -8.54 20.84 10.59
N ALA A 283 -7.85 21.40 11.58
CA ALA A 283 -8.22 22.67 12.19
C ALA A 283 -8.06 23.82 11.19
N LEU A 284 -7.00 23.78 10.37
CA LEU A 284 -6.74 24.75 9.31
C LEU A 284 -7.72 24.62 8.15
N ALA A 285 -7.97 23.40 7.67
CA ALA A 285 -8.87 23.13 6.55
C ALA A 285 -10.32 23.52 6.87
N ARG A 286 -10.78 23.26 8.10
CA ARG A 286 -12.13 23.60 8.55
C ARG A 286 -12.23 24.98 9.19
N ARG A 287 -11.11 25.69 9.33
CA ARG A 287 -11.01 27.01 10.00
C ARG A 287 -11.65 27.01 11.39
N SER A 288 -11.52 25.90 12.12
CA SER A 288 -12.12 25.72 13.44
C SER A 288 -11.13 25.02 14.37
N PRO A 289 -10.76 25.63 15.52
CA PRO A 289 -9.82 25.03 16.47
C PRO A 289 -10.43 23.85 17.25
N GLN A 290 -11.72 23.59 17.08
CA GLN A 290 -12.42 22.48 17.73
C GLN A 290 -12.27 21.18 16.94
N VAL A 291 -11.99 21.26 15.64
CA VAL A 291 -11.84 20.11 14.76
C VAL A 291 -10.39 19.64 14.78
N MET A 292 -10.09 18.64 15.61
CA MET A 292 -8.76 18.07 15.75
C MET A 292 -8.79 16.54 15.74
N LEU A 293 -7.66 15.94 15.40
CA LEU A 293 -7.45 14.51 15.60
C LEU A 293 -7.57 14.12 17.09
N PRO A 294 -7.99 12.89 17.41
CA PRO A 294 -8.06 12.41 18.78
C PRO A 294 -6.70 12.49 19.46
N TRP A 295 -6.62 13.12 20.64
CA TRP A 295 -5.35 13.28 21.38
C TRP A 295 -4.61 11.96 21.61
N GLY A 296 -5.32 10.83 21.76
CA GLY A 296 -4.71 9.52 21.92
C GLY A 296 -3.96 9.04 20.67
N LEU A 297 -4.47 9.38 19.48
CA LEU A 297 -3.77 9.12 18.22
C LEU A 297 -2.48 9.95 18.12
N LEU A 298 -2.57 11.24 18.49
CA LEU A 298 -1.41 12.14 18.50
C LEU A 298 -0.33 11.72 19.51
N VAL A 299 -0.71 11.20 20.67
CA VAL A 299 0.24 10.65 21.65
C VAL A 299 0.97 9.43 21.09
N ILE A 300 0.23 8.48 20.49
CA ILE A 300 0.83 7.29 19.86
C ILE A 300 1.79 7.72 18.75
N ALA A 301 1.38 8.67 17.91
CA ALA A 301 2.19 9.15 16.82
C ALA A 301 3.42 9.94 17.28
N GLY A 302 3.34 10.62 18.43
CA GLY A 302 4.46 11.31 19.06
C GLY A 302 5.41 10.41 19.85
N LEU A 303 5.08 9.12 20.09
CA LEU A 303 5.95 8.21 20.85
C LEU A 303 7.38 8.13 20.32
N PRO A 304 7.63 8.05 19.00
CA PRO A 304 9.00 7.99 18.49
C PRO A 304 9.83 9.24 18.80
N LEU A 305 9.19 10.42 18.97
CA LEU A 305 9.87 11.66 19.36
C LEU A 305 10.42 11.62 20.79
N ALA A 306 9.91 10.72 21.64
CA ALA A 306 10.42 10.52 22.98
C ALA A 306 11.85 9.94 23.01
N GLY A 307 12.45 9.65 21.85
CA GLY A 307 13.89 9.69 21.53
C GLY A 307 14.85 8.97 22.47
N ARG A 308 15.03 9.49 23.70
CA ARG A 308 15.94 8.93 24.70
C ARG A 308 15.52 7.56 25.23
N VAL A 309 14.22 7.25 25.26
CA VAL A 309 13.72 5.95 25.76
C VAL A 309 14.04 4.81 24.79
N PHE A 310 14.09 5.10 23.49
CA PHE A 310 14.29 4.10 22.44
C PHE A 310 15.74 4.03 21.95
N ALA A 311 16.47 5.15 21.94
CA ALA A 311 17.87 5.21 21.49
C ALA A 311 18.88 4.49 22.42
N GLN A 312 18.49 4.12 23.65
CA GLN A 312 19.34 3.40 24.61
C GLN A 312 18.84 1.97 24.87
N GLY A 313 17.79 1.52 24.18
CA GLY A 313 17.19 0.19 24.36
C GLY A 313 17.75 -0.86 23.38
N PRO A 314 17.36 -2.14 23.54
CA PRO A 314 17.74 -3.23 22.62
C PRO A 314 17.10 -3.14 21.23
N LEU A 315 16.37 -2.06 20.93
CA LEU A 315 15.64 -1.87 19.67
C LEU A 315 16.52 -1.11 18.68
N SER A 316 16.59 -1.57 17.43
CA SER A 316 17.38 -0.94 16.37
C SER A 316 16.81 0.43 15.97
N ASN A 317 17.66 1.35 15.48
CA ASN A 317 17.22 2.62 14.91
C ASN A 317 16.17 2.42 13.79
N ALA A 318 16.33 1.36 12.98
CA ALA A 318 15.38 0.99 11.93
C ALA A 318 13.97 0.68 12.47
N PHE A 319 13.85 0.06 13.65
CA PHE A 319 12.57 -0.19 14.28
C PHE A 319 11.87 1.10 14.70
N VAL A 320 12.60 2.05 15.29
CA VAL A 320 12.03 3.34 15.71
C VAL A 320 11.58 4.16 14.49
N THR A 321 12.39 4.18 13.42
CA THR A 321 12.02 4.82 12.15
C THR A 321 10.77 4.17 11.54
N ALA A 322 10.67 2.84 11.55
CA ALA A 322 9.47 2.14 11.10
C ALA A 322 8.21 2.52 11.88
N LEU A 323 8.33 2.64 13.21
CA LEU A 323 7.22 3.10 14.06
C LEU A 323 6.81 4.54 13.75
N SER A 324 7.77 5.43 13.50
CA SER A 324 7.53 6.80 13.04
C SER A 324 6.76 6.86 11.71
N VAL A 325 7.19 6.06 10.73
CA VAL A 325 6.52 5.98 9.42
C VAL A 325 5.09 5.45 9.58
N ALA A 326 4.90 4.40 10.39
CA ALA A 326 3.57 3.86 10.67
C ALA A 326 2.65 4.86 11.37
N ALA A 327 3.19 5.66 12.28
CA ALA A 327 2.46 6.73 12.96
C ALA A 327 1.95 7.82 11.99
N ILE A 328 2.81 8.28 11.09
CA ILE A 328 2.42 9.24 10.04
C ILE A 328 1.37 8.61 9.12
N ALA A 329 1.61 7.41 8.63
CA ALA A 329 0.68 6.70 7.76
C ALA A 329 -0.69 6.56 8.42
N LEU A 330 -0.73 6.20 9.69
CA LEU A 330 -1.96 6.09 10.45
C LEU A 330 -2.71 7.43 10.56
N ILE A 331 -2.00 8.53 10.83
CA ILE A 331 -2.61 9.87 10.87
C ILE A 331 -3.19 10.23 9.51
N VAL A 332 -2.43 10.03 8.42
CA VAL A 332 -2.90 10.33 7.07
C VAL A 332 -4.14 9.52 6.74
N VAL A 333 -4.17 8.21 7.03
CA VAL A 333 -5.36 7.38 6.81
C VAL A 333 -6.54 7.85 7.66
N ALA A 334 -6.31 8.17 8.93
CA ALA A 334 -7.35 8.69 9.81
C ALA A 334 -7.91 10.04 9.32
N GLU A 335 -7.07 10.90 8.76
CA GLU A 335 -7.52 12.16 8.17
C GLU A 335 -8.29 11.96 6.87
N LEU A 336 -7.88 11.00 6.03
CA LEU A 336 -8.59 10.67 4.80
C LEU A 336 -10.00 10.15 5.13
N ASP A 337 -10.12 9.21 6.06
CA ASP A 337 -11.40 8.68 6.53
C ASP A 337 -12.27 9.76 7.20
N ALA A 338 -11.68 10.67 7.98
CA ALA A 338 -12.43 11.68 8.74
C ALA A 338 -12.80 12.93 7.92
N PHE A 339 -11.97 13.37 6.98
CA PHE A 339 -12.11 14.68 6.33
C PHE A 339 -12.38 14.62 4.84
N THR A 340 -12.44 13.43 4.26
CA THR A 340 -12.82 13.25 2.85
C THR A 340 -14.12 12.47 2.74
N PRO A 341 -14.75 12.43 1.56
CA PRO A 341 -15.95 11.62 1.34
C PRO A 341 -15.68 10.10 1.35
N VAL A 342 -14.46 9.66 1.65
CA VAL A 342 -14.09 8.24 1.63
C VAL A 342 -14.76 7.54 2.80
N GLU A 343 -15.43 6.42 2.52
CA GLU A 343 -16.00 5.55 3.55
C GLU A 343 -15.23 4.22 3.53
N MET A 344 -14.68 3.81 4.68
CA MET A 344 -13.93 2.55 4.80
C MET A 344 -14.39 1.71 5.97
N THR A 345 -14.39 0.40 5.79
CA THR A 345 -14.51 -0.53 6.91
C THR A 345 -13.24 -0.52 7.77
N PRO A 346 -13.31 -0.85 9.08
CA PRO A 346 -12.14 -0.92 9.93
C PRO A 346 -11.04 -1.83 9.36
N THR A 347 -11.42 -2.99 8.82
CA THR A 347 -10.46 -3.92 8.19
C THR A 347 -9.79 -3.31 6.97
N PHE A 348 -10.54 -2.59 6.12
CA PHE A 348 -9.96 -1.89 4.97
C PHE A 348 -9.00 -0.80 5.43
N ALA A 349 -9.36 -0.03 6.46
CA ALA A 349 -8.49 0.98 7.04
C ALA A 349 -7.19 0.37 7.57
N VAL A 350 -7.23 -0.77 8.30
CA VAL A 350 -6.01 -1.47 8.76
C VAL A 350 -5.11 -1.87 7.59
N VAL A 351 -5.67 -2.51 6.56
CA VAL A 351 -4.89 -2.89 5.36
C VAL A 351 -4.31 -1.65 4.68
N PHE A 352 -5.09 -0.58 4.58
CA PHE A 352 -4.65 0.68 3.96
C PHE A 352 -3.54 1.36 4.77
N VAL A 353 -3.57 1.30 6.10
CA VAL A 353 -2.47 1.77 6.97
C VAL A 353 -1.21 0.96 6.71
N VAL A 354 -1.30 -0.37 6.63
CA VAL A 354 -0.14 -1.24 6.33
C VAL A 354 0.48 -0.86 4.99
N MET A 355 -0.34 -0.78 3.93
CA MET A 355 0.13 -0.41 2.60
C MET A 355 0.76 1.00 2.59
N THR A 356 0.10 1.98 3.21
CA THR A 356 0.62 3.35 3.30
C THR A 356 1.94 3.39 4.05
N THR A 357 2.09 2.58 5.11
CA THR A 357 3.34 2.48 5.89
C THR A 357 4.47 1.90 5.05
N MET A 358 4.20 0.81 4.31
CA MET A 358 5.19 0.19 3.43
C MET A 358 5.59 1.12 2.29
N ALA A 359 4.62 1.73 1.59
CA ALA A 359 4.87 2.69 0.53
C ALA A 359 5.71 3.88 1.03
N ALA A 360 5.38 4.43 2.20
CA ALA A 360 6.15 5.52 2.80
C ALA A 360 7.57 5.09 3.17
N ALA A 361 7.78 3.86 3.64
CA ALA A 361 9.11 3.33 3.92
C ALA A 361 9.97 3.19 2.65
N GLY A 362 9.38 2.71 1.54
CA GLY A 362 10.05 2.62 0.24
C GLY A 362 10.43 3.99 -0.31
N VAL A 363 9.47 4.93 -0.34
CA VAL A 363 9.72 6.32 -0.76
C VAL A 363 10.80 6.99 0.10
N TRP A 364 10.80 6.73 1.41
CA TRP A 364 11.82 7.23 2.31
C TRP A 364 13.21 6.65 2.03
N ALA A 365 13.31 5.35 1.72
CA ALA A 365 14.57 4.72 1.35
C ALA A 365 15.16 5.34 0.06
N VAL A 366 14.34 5.43 -1.00
CA VAL A 366 14.70 6.09 -2.26
C VAL A 366 15.07 7.55 -2.04
N GLY A 367 14.30 8.29 -1.23
CA GLY A 367 14.56 9.70 -0.94
C GLY A 367 15.91 9.92 -0.24
N ARG A 368 16.25 9.06 0.74
CA ARG A 368 17.58 9.11 1.39
C ARG A 368 18.70 8.79 0.43
N TRP A 369 18.53 7.75 -0.39
CA TRP A 369 19.52 7.39 -1.41
C TRP A 369 19.76 8.52 -2.41
N LEU A 370 18.69 9.13 -2.94
CA LEU A 370 18.82 10.28 -3.84
C LEU A 370 19.45 11.49 -3.14
N ALA A 371 19.14 11.75 -1.88
CA ALA A 371 19.79 12.81 -1.13
C ALA A 371 21.30 12.55 -0.99
N ASP A 372 21.70 11.31 -0.72
CA ASP A 372 23.12 10.95 -0.61
C ASP A 372 23.84 11.12 -1.96
N LEU A 373 23.20 10.74 -3.07
CA LEU A 373 23.77 10.89 -4.41
C LEU A 373 23.88 12.34 -4.89
N TRP A 374 22.84 13.16 -4.65
CA TRP A 374 22.75 14.51 -5.24
C TRP A 374 23.18 15.63 -4.30
N LEU A 375 23.04 15.43 -2.99
CA LEU A 375 23.35 16.43 -1.96
C LEU A 375 24.59 16.04 -1.13
N GLY A 376 25.13 14.83 -1.32
CA GLY A 376 26.28 14.33 -0.57
C GLY A 376 25.98 14.10 0.91
N THR A 377 24.73 13.78 1.25
CA THR A 377 24.36 13.39 2.62
C THR A 377 24.80 11.95 2.93
N GLU A 378 24.75 11.56 4.20
CA GLU A 378 25.10 10.20 4.68
C GLU A 378 23.88 9.56 5.38
N LEU A 379 22.69 9.70 4.80
CA LEU A 379 21.41 9.28 5.41
C LEU A 379 21.11 7.78 5.22
N LEU A 380 21.65 7.17 4.17
CA LEU A 380 21.56 5.75 3.86
C LEU A 380 22.95 5.16 3.55
N LEU A 381 23.73 5.84 2.71
CA LEU A 381 25.07 5.45 2.29
C LEU A 381 26.09 5.91 3.35
N VAL A 382 26.35 5.04 4.33
CA VAL A 382 27.26 5.33 5.45
C VAL A 382 28.72 5.00 5.07
N PRO A 383 29.66 5.95 5.16
CA PRO A 383 31.07 5.68 4.88
C PRO A 383 31.64 4.58 5.78
N GLY A 384 32.31 3.59 5.16
CA GLY A 384 32.94 2.47 5.87
C GLY A 384 32.06 1.25 6.07
N GLU A 385 30.77 1.33 5.76
CA GLU A 385 29.85 0.17 5.73
C GLU A 385 29.80 -0.46 4.33
N SER A 386 29.59 -1.77 4.26
CA SER A 386 29.45 -2.46 2.98
C SER A 386 28.03 -2.29 2.41
N ALA A 387 27.91 -2.28 1.07
CA ALA A 387 26.61 -2.17 0.40
C ALA A 387 25.62 -3.26 0.84
N SER A 388 26.09 -4.50 1.06
CA SER A 388 25.26 -5.60 1.54
C SER A 388 24.79 -5.42 3.00
N ALA A 389 25.58 -4.79 3.86
CA ALA A 389 25.19 -4.47 5.23
C ALA A 389 24.11 -3.37 5.24
N ILE A 390 24.29 -2.33 4.42
CA ILE A 390 23.32 -1.25 4.25
C ILE A 390 22.00 -1.81 3.67
N GLU A 391 22.08 -2.63 2.64
CA GLU A 391 20.93 -3.33 2.03
C GLU A 391 20.19 -4.16 3.08
N THR A 392 20.90 -5.02 3.81
CA THR A 392 20.30 -5.88 4.84
C THR A 392 19.60 -5.04 5.92
N ALA A 393 20.22 -3.94 6.36
CA ALA A 393 19.63 -3.03 7.33
C ALA A 393 18.37 -2.33 6.78
N MET A 394 18.37 -1.95 5.50
CA MET A 394 17.23 -1.36 4.80
C MET A 394 16.05 -2.34 4.72
N LEU A 395 16.31 -3.58 4.31
CA LEU A 395 15.28 -4.63 4.17
C LEU A 395 14.66 -5.01 5.52
N TRP A 396 15.47 -5.09 6.58
CA TRP A 396 14.94 -5.21 7.94
C TRP A 396 14.08 -4.01 8.32
N GLY A 397 14.45 -2.81 7.88
CA GLY A 397 13.62 -1.61 7.98
C GLY A 397 12.24 -1.77 7.32
N PHE A 398 12.16 -2.37 6.14
CA PHE A 398 10.88 -2.67 5.46
C PHE A 398 10.05 -3.71 6.22
N VAL A 399 10.70 -4.76 6.76
CA VAL A 399 10.04 -5.74 7.64
C VAL A 399 9.47 -5.05 8.88
N TYR A 400 10.26 -4.21 9.56
CA TYR A 400 9.79 -3.46 10.72
C TYR A 400 8.67 -2.49 10.36
N ALA A 401 8.71 -1.82 9.21
CA ALA A 401 7.65 -0.93 8.73
C ALA A 401 6.35 -1.72 8.51
N THR A 402 6.43 -2.89 7.89
CA THR A 402 5.27 -3.78 7.70
C THR A 402 4.65 -4.17 9.04
N VAL A 403 5.46 -4.63 10.00
CA VAL A 403 5.00 -5.01 11.34
C VAL A 403 4.43 -3.81 12.09
N ALA A 404 5.11 -2.66 12.04
CA ALA A 404 4.67 -1.42 12.69
C ALA A 404 3.33 -0.93 12.10
N GLY A 405 3.14 -1.03 10.79
CA GLY A 405 1.86 -0.71 10.13
C GLY A 405 0.73 -1.63 10.59
N ILE A 406 0.99 -2.94 10.72
CA ILE A 406 0.00 -3.91 11.23
C ILE A 406 -0.39 -3.55 12.66
N VAL A 407 0.61 -3.32 13.53
CA VAL A 407 0.39 -2.95 14.92
C VAL A 407 -0.38 -1.62 15.01
N ALA A 408 0.00 -0.61 14.23
CA ALA A 408 -0.67 0.69 14.20
C ALA A 408 -2.14 0.58 13.76
N GLY A 409 -2.41 -0.17 12.69
CA GLY A 409 -3.77 -0.42 12.22
C GLY A 409 -4.63 -1.19 13.24
N VAL A 410 -4.09 -2.24 13.85
CA VAL A 410 -4.83 -3.01 14.88
C VAL A 410 -5.10 -2.16 16.13
N LEU A 411 -4.12 -1.37 16.57
CA LEU A 411 -4.30 -0.46 17.71
C LEU A 411 -5.35 0.61 17.42
N PHE A 412 -5.37 1.12 16.19
CA PHE A 412 -6.42 2.02 15.72
C PHE A 412 -7.78 1.34 15.82
N GLU A 413 -7.98 0.18 15.20
CA GLU A 413 -9.25 -0.55 15.25
C GLU A 413 -9.70 -0.85 16.70
N PHE A 414 -8.79 -1.29 17.57
CA PHE A 414 -9.11 -1.58 18.98
C PHE A 414 -9.52 -0.31 19.75
N GLY A 415 -8.86 0.81 19.47
CA GLY A 415 -9.20 2.12 20.03
C GLY A 415 -10.64 2.54 19.69
N PHE A 416 -11.12 2.22 18.48
CA PHE A 416 -12.50 2.48 18.04
C PHE A 416 -13.50 1.53 18.72
N ARG A 417 -13.29 0.20 18.66
CA ARG A 417 -14.22 -0.79 19.24
C ARG A 417 -14.43 -0.62 20.75
N ARG A 418 -13.42 -0.12 21.48
CA ARG A 418 -13.53 0.12 22.92
C ARG A 418 -14.47 1.28 23.24
N ARG A 419 -14.55 2.31 22.37
CA ARG A 419 -15.40 3.48 22.59
C ARG A 419 -16.88 3.18 22.36
N GLU A 420 -17.21 2.47 21.27
CA GLU A 420 -18.57 1.98 20.97
C GLU A 420 -19.20 1.25 22.18
N ARG A 421 -18.44 0.34 22.82
CA ARG A 421 -18.91 -0.41 24.00
C ARG A 421 -19.15 0.47 25.24
N THR A 422 -18.46 1.59 25.37
CA THR A 422 -18.66 2.52 26.50
C THR A 422 -19.90 3.39 26.30
N ASP A 423 -20.19 3.81 25.07
CA ASP A 423 -21.35 4.65 24.78
C ASP A 423 -22.65 3.83 24.69
N ASP A 424 -22.61 2.58 24.24
CA ASP A 424 -23.73 1.64 24.39
C ASP A 424 -24.08 1.43 25.88
N ARG A 425 -23.08 1.34 26.76
CA ARG A 425 -23.29 1.22 28.20
C ARG A 425 -23.83 2.50 28.85
N ARG A 426 -23.39 3.67 28.40
CA ARG A 426 -23.90 4.97 28.90
C ARG A 426 -25.31 5.27 28.42
N SER A 427 -25.62 4.95 27.16
CA SER A 427 -26.95 5.12 26.59
C SER A 427 -27.94 4.05 27.07
N ALA A 428 -27.48 2.84 27.40
CA ALA A 428 -28.27 1.85 28.16
C ALA A 428 -28.51 2.32 29.60
N GLY A 429 -27.49 2.86 30.28
CA GLY A 429 -27.59 3.38 31.64
C GLY A 429 -28.53 4.59 31.78
N ARG A 430 -28.61 5.46 30.76
CA ARG A 430 -29.58 6.57 30.69
C ARG A 430 -31.02 6.10 30.47
N ARG A 431 -31.24 4.98 29.78
CA ARG A 431 -32.58 4.41 29.57
C ARG A 431 -33.09 3.62 30.78
N THR A 432 -32.21 3.23 31.70
CA THR A 432 -32.56 2.51 32.93
C THR A 432 -32.61 3.40 34.17
N ALA A 433 -32.31 4.69 34.06
CA ALA A 433 -32.51 5.62 35.16
C ALA A 433 -34.03 5.80 35.36
N PRO A 434 -34.59 5.55 36.56
CA PRO A 434 -35.99 5.85 36.81
C PRO A 434 -36.19 7.35 36.66
N ASP A 435 -37.19 7.76 35.86
CA ASP A 435 -37.63 9.15 35.80
C ASP A 435 -37.94 9.60 37.22
N GLY A 436 -37.07 10.44 37.76
CA GLY A 436 -37.27 11.05 39.06
C GLY A 436 -38.42 12.03 38.96
N ASP A 437 -39.55 11.67 39.55
CA ASP A 437 -40.62 12.62 39.86
C ASP A 437 -40.04 13.76 40.72
N SER A 438 -40.49 14.96 40.36
CA SER A 438 -40.22 16.29 40.91
C SER A 438 -40.15 16.42 42.43
#